data_AF-A0A084B527-F1
#
_entry.id   AF-A0A084B527-F1
#
_cell.length_a   1.000
_cell.length_b   1.000
_cell.length_c   1.000
_cell.angle_alpha   90.00
_cell.angle_beta   90.00
_cell.angle_gamma   90.00
#
_symmetry.space_group_name_H-M   'P 1'
#
loop_
_entity.id
_entity.type
_entity.pdbx_description
1 polymer ?
#
loop_
_entity_poly.entity_id
_entity_poly.type
_entity_poly.pdbx_seq_one_letter_code
_entity_poly.pdbx_strand_id
1 'polypeptide(L)'
;MQDNRDLWVGINHNTCNSAAVCDGQIIQYQHGCPTIPTIVRYNEGQFSLANGPADPGDFDMKFYKRVLRRASEVKTIPEPIAAVLHLLHTASAVDSEFILVVDRGAGTWDLSAITIGRANGKQRFTVKATAGNNHLGGLDVDQALRDIVLKQAGRRVSTPSSLSNLLSKCEGAKIRISQQALAEPSIPVIYDDGTRVVVKLTHEDFDQACSVLRHGVEDLFKEIFRRDATIMERIETIALNSGSSYLPCIRALCQSYLPNIPIIQRDGDTAVAFGASLFGSDSSIEVMDVLPKSISVLTHDNKTDKLQVIHTQREL
;
A
#
# COMPACT_ATOMS: atom_id res chain seq x y z
N MET A 1 -13.95 17.14 -33.39
CA MET A 1 -14.78 16.16 -32.67
C MET A 1 -13.92 14.96 -32.32
N GLN A 2 -13.33 14.96 -31.14
CA GLN A 2 -12.99 13.74 -30.41
C GLN A 2 -13.08 14.14 -28.94
N ASP A 3 -14.13 13.60 -28.32
CA ASP A 3 -14.71 13.98 -27.05
C ASP A 3 -13.96 13.24 -25.94
N ASN A 4 -12.92 13.84 -25.37
CA ASN A 4 -12.25 13.33 -24.17
C ASN A 4 -13.13 13.67 -22.97
N ARG A 5 -14.09 12.79 -22.71
CA ARG A 5 -14.84 12.75 -21.45
C ARG A 5 -13.94 12.19 -20.35
N ASP A 6 -13.05 13.05 -19.84
CA ASP A 6 -12.37 12.79 -18.58
C ASP A 6 -13.43 12.70 -17.47
N LEU A 7 -13.42 11.57 -16.75
CA LEU A 7 -14.37 11.25 -15.69
C LEU A 7 -14.30 12.28 -14.55
N TRP A 8 -15.42 12.97 -14.31
CA TRP A 8 -15.66 13.75 -13.10
C TRP A 8 -16.38 12.87 -12.08
N VAL A 9 -15.88 12.80 -10.84
CA VAL A 9 -16.64 12.25 -9.69
C VAL A 9 -16.48 13.18 -8.48
N GLY A 10 -17.61 13.56 -7.90
CA GLY A 10 -17.76 14.45 -6.74
C GLY A 10 -17.51 13.77 -5.39
N ILE A 11 -17.31 14.61 -4.37
CA ILE A 11 -16.72 14.31 -3.06
C ILE A 11 -17.81 14.05 -2.00
N ASN A 12 -17.61 13.03 -1.15
CA ASN A 12 -18.11 13.01 0.23
C ASN A 12 -17.17 12.20 1.14
N HIS A 13 -17.14 12.60 2.41
CA HIS A 13 -16.02 12.54 3.37
C HIS A 13 -15.57 11.16 3.89
N ASN A 14 -14.30 11.16 4.34
CA ASN A 14 -13.60 10.26 5.28
C ASN A 14 -13.05 8.91 4.77
N THR A 15 -11.94 8.93 4.01
CA THR A 15 -10.82 7.95 4.11
C THR A 15 -9.60 8.43 3.28
N CYS A 16 -8.54 8.88 3.95
CA CYS A 16 -7.30 9.33 3.31
C CYS A 16 -6.33 8.16 3.15
N ASN A 17 -6.00 7.75 1.93
CA ASN A 17 -4.91 6.77 1.67
C ASN A 17 -3.71 7.37 0.93
N SER A 18 -3.66 8.70 0.79
CA SER A 18 -2.48 9.39 0.24
C SER A 18 -2.59 10.90 0.44
N ALA A 19 -1.48 11.54 0.83
CA ALA A 19 -1.38 12.98 1.02
C ALA A 19 -0.19 13.55 0.22
N ALA A 20 -0.41 14.64 -0.53
CA ALA A 20 0.65 15.55 -0.93
C ALA A 20 0.58 16.77 -0.01
N VAL A 21 1.70 17.22 0.56
CA VAL A 21 1.73 18.37 1.49
C VAL A 21 2.41 19.54 0.81
N CYS A 22 1.67 20.63 0.61
CA CYS A 22 2.18 21.91 0.13
C CYS A 22 1.75 23.00 1.11
N ASP A 23 2.70 23.77 1.66
CA ASP A 23 2.44 24.86 2.61
C ASP A 23 1.55 24.46 3.81
N GLY A 24 1.75 23.25 4.34
CA GLY A 24 0.93 22.72 5.45
C GLY A 24 -0.50 22.33 5.05
N GLN A 25 -0.83 22.32 3.76
CA GLN A 25 -2.12 21.89 3.22
C GLN A 25 -1.99 20.63 2.35
N ILE A 26 -2.95 19.71 2.50
CA ILE A 26 -3.05 18.50 1.71
C ILE A 26 -3.55 18.87 0.30
N ILE A 27 -2.68 18.75 -0.73
CA ILE A 27 -3.06 18.97 -2.13
C ILE A 27 -3.55 17.64 -2.75
N GLN A 28 -4.87 17.60 -2.93
CA GLN A 28 -5.64 16.81 -3.89
C GLN A 28 -5.88 15.31 -3.59
N TYR A 29 -7.17 15.02 -3.37
CA TYR A 29 -7.82 13.72 -3.43
C TYR A 29 -8.09 13.35 -4.90
N GLN A 30 -7.73 12.14 -5.32
CA GLN A 30 -8.27 11.53 -6.52
C GLN A 30 -8.78 10.12 -6.17
N HIS A 31 -10.10 9.95 -6.09
CA HIS A 31 -10.70 8.63 -5.88
C HIS A 31 -10.39 7.72 -7.07
N GLY A 32 -9.86 6.52 -6.78
CA GLY A 32 -9.58 5.48 -7.78
C GLY A 32 -8.12 5.34 -8.19
N CYS A 33 -7.21 6.17 -7.66
CA CYS A 33 -5.76 5.95 -7.81
C CYS A 33 -5.24 5.25 -6.55
N PRO A 34 -4.66 4.03 -6.64
CA PRO A 34 -4.28 3.26 -5.45
C PRO A 34 -3.18 3.89 -4.58
N THR A 35 -2.42 4.84 -5.12
CA THR A 35 -1.31 5.54 -4.44
C THR A 35 -1.11 6.90 -5.09
N ILE A 36 -1.26 8.00 -4.33
CA ILE A 36 -0.82 9.33 -4.77
C ILE A 36 0.56 9.59 -4.14
N PRO A 37 1.55 10.04 -4.92
CA PRO A 37 2.89 10.32 -4.43
C PRO A 37 2.86 11.41 -3.34
N THR A 38 3.49 11.13 -2.21
CA THR A 38 3.70 12.16 -1.19
C THR A 38 4.77 13.12 -1.65
N ILE A 39 4.38 14.36 -1.92
CA ILE A 39 5.31 15.45 -2.20
C ILE A 39 5.45 16.32 -0.96
N VAL A 40 6.67 16.54 -0.49
CA VAL A 40 6.99 17.40 0.67
C VAL A 40 7.84 18.57 0.22
N ARG A 41 7.35 19.80 0.41
CA ARG A 41 8.10 21.05 0.16
C ARG A 41 8.61 21.63 1.48
N TYR A 42 9.88 22.04 1.55
CA TYR A 42 10.46 22.64 2.75
C TYR A 42 10.91 24.10 2.51
N ASN A 43 10.17 25.06 3.05
CA ASN A 43 10.43 26.51 2.95
C ASN A 43 10.48 27.11 1.53
N GLU A 44 10.37 28.44 1.48
CA GLU A 44 10.29 29.30 0.28
C GLU A 44 11.48 29.17 -0.69
N GLY A 45 11.64 28.02 -1.36
CA GLY A 45 12.48 27.93 -2.57
C GLY A 45 13.18 26.60 -2.86
N GLN A 46 13.37 25.69 -1.91
CA GLN A 46 14.20 24.49 -2.15
C GLN A 46 13.64 23.20 -1.52
N PHE A 47 13.79 22.11 -2.26
CA PHE A 47 13.40 20.71 -1.99
C PHE A 47 11.93 20.35 -2.20
N SER A 48 11.72 19.41 -3.13
CA SER A 48 10.51 18.60 -3.26
C SER A 48 10.89 17.14 -3.04
N LEU A 49 10.50 16.57 -1.91
CA LEU A 49 10.66 15.14 -1.68
C LEU A 49 9.49 14.41 -2.32
N ALA A 50 9.69 13.34 -3.09
CA ALA A 50 8.59 12.60 -3.70
C ALA A 50 8.68 11.10 -3.43
N ASN A 51 7.60 10.52 -2.92
CA ASN A 51 7.47 9.07 -2.68
C ASN A 51 6.51 8.46 -3.70
N GLY A 52 6.60 7.15 -3.93
CA GLY A 52 5.66 6.41 -4.77
C GLY A 52 5.66 4.91 -4.41
N PRO A 53 4.65 4.17 -4.88
CA PRO A 53 4.46 2.75 -4.57
C PRO A 53 5.69 1.92 -4.93
N ALA A 54 5.96 0.88 -4.14
CA ALA A 54 7.07 -0.03 -4.37
C ALA A 54 6.93 -0.79 -5.71
N ASP A 55 5.72 -1.28 -6.05
CA ASP A 55 5.37 -1.67 -7.43
C ASP A 55 4.32 -0.71 -8.02
N PRO A 56 4.73 0.22 -8.89
CA PRO A 56 3.79 1.18 -9.47
C PRO A 56 2.77 0.54 -10.41
N GLY A 57 3.00 -0.65 -10.96
CA GLY A 57 2.07 -1.26 -11.93
C GLY A 57 1.57 -0.31 -13.03
N ASP A 58 0.25 -0.07 -13.05
CA ASP A 58 -0.47 0.81 -14.00
C ASP A 58 -0.47 2.30 -13.60
N PHE A 59 0.22 2.67 -12.52
CA PHE A 59 0.32 4.04 -12.04
C PHE A 59 0.82 4.99 -13.14
N ASP A 60 0.18 6.17 -13.28
CA ASP A 60 0.50 7.14 -14.33
C ASP A 60 1.85 7.84 -14.06
N MET A 61 2.93 7.16 -14.43
CA MET A 61 4.29 7.66 -14.37
C MET A 61 4.51 8.92 -15.22
N LYS A 62 3.66 9.20 -16.22
CA LYS A 62 3.76 10.44 -17.01
C LYS A 62 3.21 11.62 -16.23
N PHE A 63 2.10 11.45 -15.52
CA PHE A 63 1.61 12.44 -14.56
C PHE A 63 2.65 12.71 -13.47
N TYR A 64 3.16 11.66 -12.84
CA TYR A 64 4.18 11.78 -11.79
C TYR A 64 5.40 12.59 -12.26
N LYS A 65 5.97 12.23 -13.41
CA LYS A 65 7.11 12.97 -14.01
C LYS A 65 6.79 14.43 -14.34
N ARG A 66 5.53 14.76 -14.71
CA ARG A 66 5.12 16.16 -14.95
C ARG A 66 5.10 16.98 -13.67
N VAL A 67 4.73 16.38 -12.54
CA VAL A 67 4.76 17.06 -11.23
C VAL A 67 6.22 17.29 -10.81
N LEU A 68 7.08 16.28 -10.91
CA LEU A 68 8.51 16.40 -10.57
C LEU A 68 9.23 17.49 -11.38
N ARG A 69 8.87 17.69 -12.65
CA ARG A 69 9.47 18.72 -13.52
C ARG A 69 9.23 20.16 -13.05
N ARG A 70 8.29 20.41 -12.12
CA ARG A 70 8.00 21.74 -11.60
C ARG A 70 8.78 22.07 -10.32
N ALA A 71 9.49 21.09 -9.75
CA ALA A 71 10.31 21.28 -8.56
C ALA A 71 11.70 21.82 -8.93
N SER A 72 12.23 22.71 -8.10
CA SER A 72 13.60 23.24 -8.23
C SER A 72 14.67 22.17 -7.94
N GLU A 73 14.40 21.29 -6.97
CA GLU A 73 15.23 20.12 -6.64
C GLU A 73 14.33 18.97 -6.16
N VAL A 74 14.58 17.74 -6.62
CA VAL A 74 13.82 16.55 -6.22
C VAL A 74 14.72 15.54 -5.52
N LYS A 75 14.35 15.13 -4.30
CA LYS A 75 14.88 13.92 -3.66
C LYS A 75 13.77 12.87 -3.65
N THR A 76 14.07 11.63 -4.01
CA THR A 76 13.09 10.53 -3.98
C THR A 76 13.49 9.52 -2.94
N ILE A 77 12.50 8.98 -2.22
CA ILE A 77 12.69 7.86 -1.31
C ILE A 77 11.57 6.83 -1.56
N PRO A 78 11.90 5.53 -1.58
CA PRO A 78 10.89 4.48 -1.66
C PRO A 78 9.97 4.54 -0.42
N GLU A 79 8.66 4.42 -0.63
CA GLU A 79 7.66 4.32 0.45
C GLU A 79 8.06 3.34 1.57
N PRO A 80 8.51 2.10 1.29
CA PRO A 80 8.84 1.18 2.36
C PRO A 80 10.07 1.62 3.16
N ILE A 81 11.03 2.33 2.55
CA ILE A 81 12.16 2.92 3.31
C ILE A 81 11.68 4.09 4.16
N ALA A 82 10.78 4.94 3.65
CA ALA A 82 10.18 6.01 4.44
C ALA A 82 9.42 5.44 5.66
N ALA A 83 8.64 4.37 5.47
CA ALA A 83 7.96 3.69 6.56
C ALA A 83 8.95 3.14 7.62
N VAL A 84 10.08 2.56 7.19
CA VAL A 84 11.15 2.10 8.08
C VAL A 84 11.80 3.26 8.84
N LEU A 85 12.10 4.39 8.17
CA LEU A 85 12.66 5.57 8.86
C LEU A 85 11.74 6.08 9.95
N HIS A 86 10.43 6.18 9.67
CA HIS A 86 9.44 6.54 10.68
C HIS A 86 9.40 5.52 11.83
N LEU A 87 9.41 4.22 11.51
CA LEU A 87 9.41 3.16 12.51
C LEU A 87 10.61 3.28 13.47
N LEU A 88 11.83 3.41 12.94
CA LEU A 88 13.04 3.52 13.75
C LEU A 88 13.09 4.79 14.59
N HIS A 89 12.53 5.88 14.09
CA HIS A 89 12.45 7.14 14.84
C HIS A 89 11.45 7.06 15.99
N THR A 90 10.31 6.38 15.80
CA THR A 90 9.20 6.36 16.76
C THR A 90 9.22 5.17 17.71
N ALA A 91 9.90 4.09 17.36
CA ALA A 91 10.00 2.89 18.17
C ALA A 91 11.41 2.77 18.75
N SER A 92 11.59 3.23 19.98
CA SER A 92 12.88 3.33 20.69
C SER A 92 13.63 2.01 20.92
N ALA A 93 13.11 0.86 20.48
CA ALA A 93 13.66 -0.47 20.72
C ALA A 93 13.72 -1.36 19.47
N VAL A 94 13.57 -0.79 18.26
CA VAL A 94 13.74 -1.56 17.01
C VAL A 94 15.22 -1.53 16.63
N ASP A 95 15.92 -2.58 17.01
CA ASP A 95 17.31 -2.87 16.62
C ASP A 95 17.30 -4.03 15.64
N SER A 96 16.81 -3.78 14.43
CA SER A 96 16.74 -4.78 13.36
C SER A 96 17.51 -4.30 12.14
N GLU A 97 18.40 -5.13 11.64
CA GLU A 97 19.14 -4.91 10.39
C GLU A 97 18.37 -5.44 9.18
N PHE A 98 17.33 -6.25 9.39
CA PHE A 98 16.49 -6.79 8.31
C PHE A 98 15.00 -6.70 8.65
N ILE A 99 14.27 -5.90 7.87
CA ILE A 99 12.85 -5.59 8.11
C ILE A 99 12.03 -5.97 6.88
N LEU A 100 10.97 -6.74 7.07
CA LEU A 100 9.93 -6.91 6.06
C LEU A 100 8.84 -5.85 6.26
N VAL A 101 8.73 -4.93 5.31
CA VAL A 101 7.63 -3.97 5.26
C VAL A 101 6.44 -4.59 4.54
N VAL A 102 5.29 -4.50 5.16
CA VAL A 102 3.98 -4.88 4.61
C VAL A 102 3.17 -3.61 4.46
N ASP A 103 3.08 -3.08 3.24
CA ASP A 103 2.26 -1.92 2.92
C ASP A 103 0.94 -2.35 2.27
N ARG A 104 -0.15 -1.78 2.76
CA ARG A 104 -1.49 -2.31 2.57
C ARG A 104 -2.52 -1.20 2.39
N GLY A 105 -2.65 -0.76 1.15
CA GLY A 105 -3.68 0.19 0.73
C GLY A 105 -5.07 -0.46 0.56
N ALA A 106 -6.04 0.38 0.19
CA ALA A 106 -7.40 -0.09 -0.14
C ALA A 106 -7.43 -0.99 -1.39
N GLY A 107 -6.44 -0.91 -2.28
CA GLY A 107 -6.36 -1.68 -3.53
C GLY A 107 -4.97 -2.20 -3.91
N THR A 108 -3.94 -1.98 -3.10
CA THR A 108 -2.55 -2.41 -3.38
C THR A 108 -1.93 -3.14 -2.20
N TRP A 109 -1.16 -4.20 -2.48
CA TRP A 109 -0.36 -4.95 -1.49
C TRP A 109 1.06 -4.78 -1.93
N ASP A 110 1.94 -4.34 -1.04
CA ASP A 110 3.35 -4.30 -1.31
C ASP A 110 4.10 -4.96 -0.15
N LEU A 111 4.94 -5.94 -0.47
CA LEU A 111 5.93 -6.51 0.43
C LEU A 111 7.29 -5.98 0.02
N SER A 112 8.08 -5.48 0.97
CA SER A 112 9.44 -5.02 0.70
C SER A 112 10.40 -5.48 1.79
N ALA A 113 11.41 -6.26 1.41
CA ALA A 113 12.48 -6.70 2.29
C ALA A 113 13.57 -5.64 2.29
N ILE A 114 13.83 -5.02 3.44
CA ILE A 114 14.78 -3.92 3.59
C ILE A 114 15.90 -4.35 4.53
N THR A 115 17.14 -4.10 4.11
CA THR A 115 18.30 -4.19 5.00
C THR A 115 18.79 -2.81 5.41
N ILE A 116 19.22 -2.70 6.66
CA ILE A 116 19.82 -1.51 7.24
C ILE A 116 21.28 -1.85 7.54
N GLY A 117 22.19 -0.99 7.09
CA GLY A 117 23.61 -1.15 7.35
C GLY A 117 24.34 0.18 7.36
N ARG A 118 25.66 0.11 7.20
CA ARG A 118 26.52 1.30 7.06
C ARG A 118 27.36 1.20 5.80
N ALA A 119 27.51 2.32 5.11
CA ALA A 119 28.42 2.44 3.98
C ALA A 119 28.96 3.86 3.89
N ASN A 120 30.26 4.02 3.62
CA ASN A 120 30.90 5.33 3.52
C ASN A 120 30.63 6.25 4.74
N GLY A 121 30.54 5.67 5.95
CA GLY A 121 30.22 6.39 7.18
C GLY A 121 28.76 6.84 7.33
N LYS A 122 27.90 6.51 6.36
CA LYS A 122 26.46 6.82 6.33
C LYS A 122 25.63 5.60 6.69
N GLN A 123 24.44 5.84 7.25
CA GLN A 123 23.45 4.77 7.42
C GLN A 123 22.81 4.49 6.07
N ARG A 124 22.84 3.23 5.63
CA ARG A 124 22.33 2.83 4.32
C ARG A 124 21.13 1.91 4.48
N PHE A 125 20.04 2.25 3.80
CA PHE A 125 18.85 1.44 3.65
C PHE A 125 18.84 0.86 2.24
N THR A 126 18.60 -0.44 2.11
CA THR A 126 18.60 -1.12 0.81
C THR A 126 17.38 -2.00 0.69
N VAL A 127 16.55 -1.76 -0.33
CA VAL A 127 15.50 -2.71 -0.73
C VAL A 127 16.17 -3.91 -1.38
N LYS A 128 16.01 -5.09 -0.79
CA LYS A 128 16.56 -6.35 -1.32
C LYS A 128 15.62 -7.02 -2.31
N ALA A 129 14.33 -7.00 -2.00
CA ALA A 129 13.29 -7.48 -2.89
C ALA A 129 11.99 -6.76 -2.58
N THR A 130 11.15 -6.66 -3.60
CA THR A 130 9.77 -6.19 -3.49
C THR A 130 8.86 -7.16 -4.23
N ALA A 131 7.62 -7.33 -3.76
CA ALA A 131 6.56 -8.06 -4.46
C ALA A 131 5.25 -7.31 -4.22
N GLY A 132 4.44 -7.14 -5.27
CA GLY A 132 3.22 -6.33 -5.17
C GLY A 132 2.03 -6.85 -5.95
N ASN A 133 0.82 -6.50 -5.51
CA ASN A 133 -0.44 -6.80 -6.19
C ASN A 133 -1.38 -5.58 -6.13
N ASN A 134 -1.67 -5.00 -7.30
CA ASN A 134 -2.45 -3.77 -7.48
C ASN A 134 -3.97 -3.99 -7.55
N HIS A 135 -4.42 -5.22 -7.36
CA HIS A 135 -5.82 -5.62 -7.38
C HIS A 135 -6.17 -6.51 -6.18
N LEU A 136 -5.42 -6.34 -5.09
CA LEU A 136 -5.68 -6.96 -3.81
C LEU A 136 -5.78 -5.81 -2.82
N GLY A 137 -6.62 -5.82 -1.80
CA GLY A 137 -6.83 -4.60 -1.00
C GLY A 137 -7.81 -4.74 0.14
N GLY A 138 -7.93 -3.68 0.94
CA GLY A 138 -9.04 -3.53 1.89
C GLY A 138 -10.42 -3.56 1.22
N LEU A 139 -10.50 -3.16 -0.06
CA LEU A 139 -11.72 -3.15 -0.86
C LEU A 139 -12.26 -4.58 -1.12
N ASP A 140 -11.39 -5.58 -1.27
CA ASP A 140 -11.83 -6.97 -1.45
C ASP A 140 -12.57 -7.49 -0.21
N VAL A 141 -12.11 -7.09 0.97
CA VAL A 141 -12.78 -7.40 2.25
C VAL A 141 -14.13 -6.68 2.32
N ASP A 142 -14.20 -5.41 1.89
CA ASP A 142 -15.44 -4.65 1.86
C ASP A 142 -16.48 -5.29 0.93
N GLN A 143 -16.05 -5.75 -0.24
CA GLN A 143 -16.89 -6.46 -1.20
C GLN A 143 -17.34 -7.82 -0.66
N ALA A 144 -16.45 -8.58 -0.02
CA ALA A 144 -16.80 -9.85 0.60
C ALA A 144 -17.81 -9.67 1.75
N LEU A 145 -17.62 -8.65 2.60
CA LEU A 145 -18.59 -8.28 3.63
C LEU A 145 -19.94 -7.89 3.04
N ARG A 146 -19.96 -7.08 1.98
CA ARG A 146 -21.19 -6.72 1.26
C ARG A 146 -21.94 -7.97 0.81
N ASP A 147 -21.24 -8.94 0.24
CA ASP A 147 -21.84 -10.16 -0.29
C ASP A 147 -22.41 -11.04 0.84
N ILE A 148 -21.73 -11.12 1.99
CA ILE A 148 -22.24 -11.78 3.20
C ILE A 148 -23.51 -11.06 3.69
N VAL A 149 -23.49 -9.73 3.77
CA VAL A 149 -24.64 -8.93 4.22
C VAL A 149 -25.85 -9.14 3.31
N LEU A 150 -25.68 -9.08 1.99
CA LEU A 150 -26.76 -9.31 1.03
C LEU A 150 -27.32 -10.74 1.13
N LYS A 151 -26.45 -11.73 1.36
CA LYS A 151 -26.87 -13.12 1.57
C LYS A 151 -27.72 -13.25 2.83
N GLN A 152 -27.30 -12.66 3.95
CA GLN A 152 -28.05 -12.69 5.21
C GLN A 152 -29.36 -11.89 5.14
N ALA A 153 -29.37 -10.78 4.40
CA ALA A 153 -30.56 -9.95 4.22
C ALA A 153 -31.64 -10.59 3.32
N GLY A 154 -31.30 -11.66 2.59
CA GLY A 154 -32.23 -12.49 1.83
C GLY A 154 -32.77 -11.85 0.54
N ARG A 155 -32.30 -10.66 0.15
CA ARG A 155 -32.68 -9.98 -1.09
C ARG A 155 -31.47 -9.28 -1.71
N ARG A 156 -31.50 -9.12 -3.03
CA ARG A 156 -30.46 -8.39 -3.77
C ARG A 156 -30.74 -6.88 -3.75
N VAL A 157 -29.66 -6.11 -3.77
CA VAL A 157 -29.66 -4.69 -4.08
C VAL A 157 -29.04 -4.54 -5.47
N SER A 158 -29.73 -3.88 -6.40
CA SER A 158 -29.32 -3.84 -7.81
C SER A 158 -28.91 -2.46 -8.30
N THR A 159 -29.30 -1.38 -7.62
CA THR A 159 -28.95 -0.03 -8.04
C THR A 159 -27.50 0.31 -7.66
N PRO A 160 -26.70 0.90 -8.58
CA PRO A 160 -25.31 1.26 -8.29
C PRO A 160 -25.14 2.15 -7.05
N SER A 161 -26.09 3.08 -6.83
CA SER A 161 -26.11 3.97 -5.66
C SER A 161 -26.27 3.19 -4.36
N SER A 162 -27.24 2.26 -4.30
CA SER A 162 -27.49 1.46 -3.11
C SER A 162 -26.36 0.46 -2.82
N LEU A 163 -25.73 -0.10 -3.87
CA LEU A 163 -24.53 -0.93 -3.73
C LEU A 163 -23.34 -0.13 -3.19
N SER A 164 -23.11 1.08 -3.69
CA SER A 164 -22.05 1.97 -3.20
C SER A 164 -22.27 2.35 -1.73
N ASN A 165 -23.49 2.76 -1.36
CA ASN A 165 -23.86 3.06 0.02
C ASN A 165 -23.67 1.85 0.95
N LEU A 166 -24.05 0.65 0.50
CA LEU A 166 -23.84 -0.58 1.26
C LEU A 166 -22.35 -0.86 1.46
N LEU A 167 -21.53 -0.65 0.43
CA LEU A 167 -20.10 -0.84 0.49
C LEU A 167 -19.44 0.11 1.50
N SER A 168 -19.79 1.39 1.51
CA SER A 168 -19.31 2.36 2.52
C SER A 168 -19.68 1.96 3.96
N LYS A 169 -20.87 1.36 4.15
CA LYS A 169 -21.28 0.82 5.46
C LYS A 169 -20.46 -0.41 5.85
N CYS A 170 -20.11 -1.27 4.88
CA CYS A 170 -19.24 -2.42 5.12
C CYS A 170 -17.83 -1.98 5.49
N GLU A 171 -17.28 -0.97 4.82
CA GLU A 171 -15.98 -0.36 5.18
C GLU A 171 -15.99 0.19 6.61
N GLY A 172 -17.04 0.94 6.98
CA GLY A 172 -17.20 1.45 8.35
C GLY A 172 -17.30 0.32 9.39
N ALA A 173 -18.01 -0.77 9.08
CA ALA A 173 -18.09 -1.94 9.94
C ALA A 173 -16.74 -2.65 10.09
N LYS A 174 -16.01 -2.82 8.98
CA LYS A 174 -14.65 -3.39 8.94
C LYS A 174 -13.69 -2.59 9.83
N ILE A 175 -13.68 -1.26 9.70
CA ILE A 175 -12.84 -0.37 10.52
C ILE A 175 -13.20 -0.53 12.01
N ARG A 176 -14.50 -0.53 12.33
CA ARG A 176 -14.96 -0.64 13.72
C ARG A 176 -14.56 -1.96 14.38
N ILE A 177 -14.75 -3.10 13.70
CA ILE A 177 -14.33 -4.42 14.20
C ILE A 177 -12.82 -4.46 14.41
N SER A 178 -12.06 -3.87 13.49
CA SER A 178 -10.58 -3.87 13.56
C SER A 178 -10.05 -3.07 14.77
N GLN A 179 -10.78 -2.04 15.20
CA GLN A 179 -10.41 -1.19 16.34
C GLN A 179 -10.98 -1.68 17.67
N GLN A 180 -12.11 -2.39 17.64
CA GLN A 180 -12.85 -2.80 18.82
C GLN A 180 -13.13 -4.30 18.74
N ALA A 181 -12.32 -5.10 19.42
CA ALA A 181 -12.40 -6.57 19.37
C ALA A 181 -13.73 -7.18 19.85
N LEU A 182 -14.58 -6.41 20.54
CA LEU A 182 -15.92 -6.83 20.97
C LEU A 182 -17.04 -6.11 20.19
N ALA A 183 -16.71 -5.41 19.09
CA ALA A 183 -17.71 -4.72 18.30
C ALA A 183 -18.52 -5.70 17.45
N GLU A 184 -19.84 -5.58 17.54
CA GLU A 184 -20.78 -6.29 16.70
C GLU A 184 -21.54 -5.27 15.85
N PRO A 185 -20.96 -4.76 14.75
CA PRO A 185 -21.59 -3.74 13.94
C PRO A 185 -22.83 -4.29 13.23
N SER A 186 -23.85 -3.44 13.14
CA SER A 186 -25.06 -3.72 12.40
C SER A 186 -25.12 -2.85 11.16
N ILE A 187 -25.39 -3.46 10.00
CA ILE A 187 -25.45 -2.80 8.70
C ILE A 187 -26.91 -2.67 8.27
N PRO A 188 -27.44 -1.44 8.14
CA PRO A 188 -28.76 -1.23 7.57
C PRO A 188 -28.71 -1.33 6.04
N VAL A 189 -29.37 -2.35 5.50
CA VAL A 189 -29.64 -2.54 4.08
C VAL A 189 -30.96 -1.84 3.74
N ILE A 190 -30.93 -0.93 2.76
CA ILE A 190 -32.10 -0.21 2.27
C ILE A 190 -32.34 -0.63 0.83
N TYR A 191 -33.52 -1.17 0.55
CA TYR A 191 -33.93 -1.60 -0.79
C TYR A 191 -34.62 -0.46 -1.54
N ASP A 192 -34.73 -0.61 -2.86
CA ASP A 192 -35.30 0.41 -3.75
C ASP A 192 -36.80 0.67 -3.46
N ASP A 193 -37.51 -0.29 -2.86
CA ASP A 193 -38.90 -0.16 -2.41
C ASP A 193 -39.04 0.53 -1.02
N GLY A 194 -37.92 0.99 -0.44
CA GLY A 194 -37.86 1.60 0.89
C GLY A 194 -37.80 0.62 2.05
N THR A 195 -37.88 -0.69 1.81
CA THR A 195 -37.74 -1.71 2.84
C THR A 195 -36.37 -1.60 3.51
N ARG A 196 -36.33 -1.72 4.83
CA ARG A 196 -35.10 -1.68 5.62
C ARG A 196 -34.90 -3.00 6.35
N VAL A 197 -33.73 -3.60 6.18
CA VAL A 197 -33.29 -4.79 6.93
C VAL A 197 -32.00 -4.42 7.64
N VAL A 198 -31.86 -4.82 8.90
CA VAL A 198 -30.63 -4.63 9.67
C VAL A 198 -29.95 -5.98 9.81
N VAL A 199 -28.73 -6.08 9.30
CA VAL A 199 -27.89 -7.29 9.39
C VAL A 199 -26.84 -7.06 10.47
N LYS A 200 -26.80 -7.93 11.48
CA LYS A 200 -25.76 -7.89 12.52
C LYS A 200 -24.59 -8.76 12.06
N LEU A 201 -23.39 -8.19 11.99
CA LEU A 201 -22.19 -8.92 11.64
C LEU A 201 -21.57 -9.59 12.87
N THR A 202 -21.10 -10.81 12.66
CA THR A 202 -20.36 -11.61 13.64
C THR A 202 -18.85 -11.57 13.36
N HIS A 203 -18.04 -12.09 14.29
CA HIS A 203 -16.61 -12.28 14.04
C HIS A 203 -16.37 -13.33 12.95
N GLU A 204 -17.20 -14.37 12.89
CA GLU A 204 -17.14 -15.41 11.87
C GLU A 204 -17.40 -14.84 10.47
N ASP A 205 -18.34 -13.91 10.33
CA ASP A 205 -18.59 -13.20 9.06
C ASP A 205 -17.35 -12.40 8.61
N PHE A 206 -16.68 -11.77 9.56
CA PHE A 206 -15.48 -10.99 9.30
C PHE A 206 -14.29 -11.87 8.91
N ASP A 207 -14.07 -12.98 9.62
CA ASP A 207 -13.03 -13.96 9.30
C ASP A 207 -13.28 -14.60 7.94
N GLN A 208 -14.55 -14.88 7.61
CA GLN A 208 -14.95 -15.33 6.28
C GLN A 208 -14.63 -14.27 5.23
N ALA A 209 -14.94 -12.99 5.46
CA ALA A 209 -14.61 -11.93 4.52
C ALA A 209 -13.10 -11.77 4.33
N CYS A 210 -12.31 -11.80 5.41
CA CYS A 210 -10.85 -11.74 5.36
C CYS A 210 -10.22 -12.90 4.57
N SER A 211 -10.91 -14.04 4.47
CA SER A 211 -10.38 -15.21 3.77
C SER A 211 -10.03 -14.97 2.30
N VAL A 212 -10.67 -13.98 1.67
CA VAL A 212 -10.42 -13.61 0.27
C VAL A 212 -9.00 -13.11 0.04
N LEU A 213 -8.36 -12.57 1.09
CA LEU A 213 -6.99 -12.06 1.00
C LEU A 213 -5.95 -13.16 0.98
N ARG A 214 -6.27 -14.36 1.51
CA ARG A 214 -5.28 -15.40 1.81
C ARG A 214 -4.43 -15.74 0.60
N HIS A 215 -5.06 -16.25 -0.47
CA HIS A 215 -4.34 -16.69 -1.68
C HIS A 215 -3.45 -15.59 -2.28
N GLY A 216 -3.96 -14.37 -2.40
CA GLY A 216 -3.18 -13.26 -2.93
C GLY A 216 -1.98 -12.91 -2.06
N VAL A 217 -2.13 -12.95 -0.73
CA VAL A 217 -1.02 -12.77 0.21
C VAL A 217 -0.02 -13.92 0.11
N GLU A 218 -0.48 -15.16 0.02
CA GLU A 218 0.40 -16.33 -0.12
C GLU A 218 1.32 -16.21 -1.34
N ASP A 219 0.76 -15.77 -2.46
CA ASP A 219 1.48 -15.63 -3.72
C ASP A 219 2.55 -14.53 -3.62
N LEU A 220 2.27 -13.45 -2.90
CA LEU A 220 3.24 -12.37 -2.65
C LEU A 220 4.41 -12.82 -1.77
N PHE A 221 4.13 -13.57 -0.69
CA PHE A 221 5.19 -14.15 0.14
C PHE A 221 6.04 -15.14 -0.67
N LYS A 222 5.42 -16.01 -1.48
CA LYS A 222 6.16 -16.91 -2.38
C LYS A 222 7.01 -16.12 -3.38
N GLU A 223 6.47 -15.05 -3.94
CA GLU A 223 7.20 -14.22 -4.90
C GLU A 223 8.43 -13.56 -4.28
N ILE A 224 8.28 -12.89 -3.13
CA ILE A 224 9.40 -12.18 -2.51
C ILE A 224 10.52 -13.14 -2.10
N PHE A 225 10.19 -14.32 -1.57
CA PHE A 225 11.18 -15.34 -1.21
C PHE A 225 11.81 -16.03 -2.43
N ARG A 226 11.13 -16.05 -3.57
CA ARG A 226 11.72 -16.55 -4.82
C ARG A 226 12.75 -15.57 -5.40
N ARG A 227 12.63 -14.27 -5.10
CA ARG A 227 13.59 -13.25 -5.57
C ARG A 227 14.93 -13.39 -4.87
N ASP A 228 14.94 -13.77 -3.59
CA ASP A 228 16.13 -14.15 -2.85
C ASP A 228 15.75 -15.13 -1.71
N ALA A 229 16.23 -16.36 -1.83
CA ALA A 229 15.92 -17.45 -0.91
C ALA A 229 16.43 -17.20 0.52
N THR A 230 17.40 -16.29 0.70
CA THR A 230 17.94 -15.95 2.03
C THR A 230 17.06 -14.97 2.80
N ILE A 231 16.09 -14.32 2.14
CA ILE A 231 15.24 -13.29 2.78
C ILE A 231 14.47 -13.87 3.95
N MET A 232 13.81 -15.02 3.78
CA MET A 232 12.94 -15.60 4.80
C MET A 232 13.67 -15.81 6.13
N GLU A 233 14.90 -16.32 6.09
CA GLU A 233 15.70 -16.67 7.27
C GLU A 233 16.30 -15.44 7.96
N ARG A 234 16.40 -14.31 7.25
CA ARG A 234 17.05 -13.10 7.73
C ARG A 234 16.09 -12.08 8.32
N ILE A 235 14.79 -12.17 8.05
CA ILE A 235 13.82 -11.19 8.56
C ILE A 235 13.79 -11.22 10.09
N GLU A 236 14.05 -10.08 10.71
CA GLU A 236 14.06 -9.91 12.17
C GLU A 236 12.82 -9.20 12.69
N THR A 237 12.20 -8.35 11.86
CA THR A 237 11.00 -7.58 12.21
C THR A 237 10.07 -7.47 11.02
N ILE A 238 8.76 -7.51 11.26
CA ILE A 238 7.72 -7.17 10.28
C ILE A 238 7.14 -5.80 10.65
N ALA A 239 7.21 -4.85 9.71
CA ALA A 239 6.63 -3.53 9.84
C ALA A 239 5.32 -3.46 9.06
N LEU A 240 4.19 -3.33 9.77
CA LEU A 240 2.88 -3.12 9.16
C LEU A 240 2.65 -1.63 8.90
N ASN A 241 2.43 -1.27 7.63
CA ASN A 241 2.16 0.09 7.19
C ASN A 241 0.74 0.22 6.59
N SER A 242 0.18 1.43 6.63
CA SER A 242 -1.15 1.80 6.10
C SER A 242 -2.37 1.26 6.86
N GLY A 243 -3.54 1.89 6.66
CA GLY A 243 -4.77 1.66 7.43
C GLY A 243 -5.38 0.26 7.29
N SER A 244 -5.23 -0.43 6.16
CA SER A 244 -5.77 -1.81 6.05
C SER A 244 -4.92 -2.83 6.82
N SER A 245 -3.72 -2.46 7.28
CA SER A 245 -2.89 -3.33 8.11
C SER A 245 -3.43 -3.52 9.54
N TYR A 246 -4.41 -2.72 9.98
CA TYR A 246 -5.09 -2.88 11.28
C TYR A 246 -6.02 -4.10 11.33
N LEU A 247 -6.35 -4.69 10.18
CA LEU A 247 -7.15 -5.91 10.09
C LEU A 247 -6.43 -7.07 10.84
N PRO A 248 -7.06 -7.69 11.86
CA PRO A 248 -6.44 -8.78 12.62
C PRO A 248 -5.98 -9.95 11.76
N CYS A 249 -6.72 -10.25 10.69
CA CYS A 249 -6.40 -11.33 9.76
C CYS A 249 -5.05 -11.13 9.05
N ILE A 250 -4.60 -9.89 8.85
CA ILE A 250 -3.30 -9.60 8.22
C ILE A 250 -2.15 -9.96 9.15
N ARG A 251 -2.28 -9.63 10.43
CA ARG A 251 -1.29 -9.99 11.44
C ARG A 251 -1.17 -11.50 11.55
N ALA A 252 -2.32 -12.20 11.58
CA ALA A 252 -2.35 -13.66 11.60
C ALA A 252 -1.70 -14.28 10.35
N LEU A 253 -1.96 -13.73 9.16
CA LEU A 253 -1.32 -14.18 7.91
C LEU A 253 0.20 -13.96 7.93
N CYS A 254 0.67 -12.80 8.38
CA CYS A 254 2.11 -12.56 8.51
C CYS A 254 2.76 -13.58 9.46
N GLN A 255 2.12 -13.87 10.60
CA GLN A 255 2.59 -14.85 11.57
C GLN A 255 2.57 -16.30 11.05
N SER A 256 1.67 -16.66 10.12
CA SER A 256 1.70 -18.01 9.54
C SER A 256 2.89 -18.23 8.61
N TYR A 257 3.42 -17.18 7.99
CA TYR A 257 4.61 -17.26 7.13
C TYR A 257 5.93 -17.06 7.89
N LEU A 258 5.92 -16.17 8.87
CA LEU A 258 7.09 -15.78 9.64
C LEU A 258 6.78 -15.91 11.14
N PRO A 259 6.71 -17.16 11.64
CA PRO A 259 6.35 -17.42 13.02
C PRO A 259 7.42 -16.83 13.96
N ASN A 260 6.98 -16.29 15.09
CA ASN A 260 7.81 -15.68 16.14
C ASN A 260 8.56 -14.40 15.74
N ILE A 261 8.40 -13.90 14.52
CA ILE A 261 8.95 -12.60 14.14
C ILE A 261 8.09 -11.48 14.76
N PRO A 262 8.69 -10.52 15.48
CA PRO A 262 7.96 -9.40 16.05
C PRO A 262 7.27 -8.58 14.94
N ILE A 263 5.99 -8.33 15.14
CA ILE A 263 5.20 -7.45 14.29
C ILE A 263 5.06 -6.11 14.98
N ILE A 264 5.47 -5.05 14.29
CA ILE A 264 5.37 -3.69 14.78
C ILE A 264 4.45 -2.89 13.85
N GLN A 265 3.49 -2.23 14.47
CA GLN A 265 2.52 -1.39 13.80
C GLN A 265 2.46 -0.05 14.54
N ARG A 266 2.79 1.02 13.82
CA ARG A 266 2.69 2.42 14.30
C ARG A 266 1.70 3.16 13.40
N ASP A 267 1.55 4.46 13.60
CA ASP A 267 0.67 5.30 12.78
C ASP A 267 1.08 5.23 11.29
N GLY A 268 0.44 4.32 10.56
CA GLY A 268 0.75 4.03 9.16
C GLY A 268 0.24 5.08 8.20
N ASP A 269 -0.74 5.90 8.60
CA ASP A 269 -1.37 6.89 7.72
C ASP A 269 -0.43 8.09 7.50
N THR A 270 0.44 8.38 8.47
CA THR A 270 1.42 9.47 8.40
C THR A 270 2.86 9.00 8.23
N ALA A 271 3.13 7.70 8.39
CA ALA A 271 4.47 7.11 8.39
C ALA A 271 5.30 7.48 7.16
N VAL A 272 4.73 7.37 5.97
CA VAL A 272 5.41 7.64 4.69
C VAL A 272 5.81 9.12 4.59
N ALA A 273 4.91 10.03 4.94
CA ALA A 273 5.17 11.47 4.89
C ALA A 273 6.21 11.90 5.94
N PHE A 274 6.15 11.32 7.13
CA PHE A 274 7.12 11.56 8.20
C PHE A 274 8.51 11.01 7.85
N GLY A 275 8.58 9.77 7.36
CA GLY A 275 9.85 9.17 6.91
C GLY A 275 10.50 9.95 5.76
N ALA A 276 9.66 10.46 4.86
CA ALA A 276 10.09 11.39 3.82
C ALA A 276 10.76 12.65 4.42
N SER A 277 10.12 13.31 5.38
CA SER A 277 10.68 14.53 5.97
C SER A 277 12.00 14.26 6.71
N LEU A 278 12.11 13.13 7.43
CA LEU A 278 13.36 12.68 8.04
C LEU A 278 14.48 12.56 7.00
N PHE A 279 14.25 11.84 5.90
CA PHE A 279 15.23 11.68 4.82
C PHE A 279 15.62 13.00 4.17
N GLY A 280 14.66 13.92 4.00
CA GLY A 280 14.92 15.25 3.47
C GLY A 280 15.87 16.07 4.36
N SER A 281 15.73 15.92 5.68
CA SER A 281 16.48 16.66 6.70
C SER A 281 17.86 16.07 7.04
N ASP A 282 18.08 14.78 6.82
CA ASP A 282 19.30 14.09 7.25
C ASP A 282 20.13 13.58 6.05
N SER A 283 21.23 14.29 5.78
CA SER A 283 22.19 13.94 4.71
C SER A 283 23.08 12.72 5.00
N SER A 284 23.01 12.17 6.22
CA SER A 284 23.74 10.97 6.64
C SER A 284 23.01 9.68 6.27
N ILE A 285 21.80 9.78 5.73
CA ILE A 285 21.01 8.65 5.23
C ILE A 285 21.28 8.44 3.74
N GLU A 286 21.56 7.20 3.36
CA GLU A 286 21.67 6.75 1.98
C GLU A 286 20.59 5.70 1.71
N VAL A 287 19.94 5.78 0.55
CA VAL A 287 18.88 4.85 0.14
C VAL A 287 19.27 4.20 -1.17
N MET A 288 19.13 2.87 -1.23
CA MET A 288 19.32 2.06 -2.42
C MET A 288 18.04 1.29 -2.69
N ASP A 289 17.54 1.40 -3.91
CA ASP A 289 16.29 0.77 -4.34
C ASP A 289 16.56 -0.23 -5.45
N VAL A 290 15.67 -1.22 -5.59
CA VAL A 290 15.67 -2.20 -6.66
C VAL A 290 14.49 -1.97 -7.58
N LEU A 291 14.70 -2.17 -8.87
CA LEU A 291 13.57 -2.09 -9.80
C LEU A 291 12.59 -3.24 -9.54
N PRO A 292 11.28 -2.96 -9.41
CA PRO A 292 10.29 -3.98 -9.10
C PRO A 292 10.13 -5.00 -10.23
N LYS A 293 10.45 -4.61 -11.47
CA LYS A 293 10.35 -5.45 -12.67
C LYS A 293 11.65 -5.43 -13.46
N SER A 294 12.00 -6.58 -14.03
CA SER A 294 13.15 -6.72 -14.93
C SER A 294 12.99 -5.83 -16.15
N ILE A 295 14.01 -5.04 -16.46
CA ILE A 295 14.09 -4.34 -17.74
C ILE A 295 14.67 -5.31 -18.75
N SER A 296 13.95 -5.50 -19.85
CA SER A 296 14.45 -6.27 -21.00
C SER A 296 14.62 -5.35 -22.20
N VAL A 297 15.77 -5.46 -22.87
CA VAL A 297 16.00 -4.79 -24.15
C VAL A 297 15.83 -5.82 -25.25
N LEU A 298 14.95 -5.51 -26.20
CA LEU A 298 14.78 -6.28 -27.42
C LEU A 298 15.83 -5.81 -28.44
N THR A 299 16.80 -6.66 -28.73
CA THR A 299 17.82 -6.35 -29.76
C THR A 299 17.58 -7.22 -30.99
N HIS A 300 17.62 -6.60 -32.16
CA HIS A 300 17.59 -7.30 -33.44
C HIS A 300 19.02 -7.67 -33.85
N ASP A 301 19.32 -8.96 -33.94
CA ASP A 301 20.59 -9.42 -34.49
C ASP A 301 20.50 -9.51 -36.01
N ASN A 302 21.03 -8.49 -36.69
CA ASN A 302 21.07 -8.41 -38.15
C ASN A 302 21.82 -9.58 -38.82
N LYS A 303 22.57 -10.41 -38.08
CA LYS A 303 23.28 -11.57 -38.63
C LYS A 303 22.46 -12.86 -38.58
N THR A 304 21.51 -12.96 -37.65
CA THR A 304 20.73 -14.20 -37.44
C THR A 304 19.23 -14.02 -37.67
N ASP A 305 18.75 -12.79 -37.92
CA ASP A 305 17.32 -12.45 -38.00
C ASP A 305 16.54 -12.95 -36.78
N LYS A 306 17.20 -12.99 -35.61
CA LYS A 306 16.60 -13.41 -34.35
C LYS A 306 16.46 -12.23 -33.40
N LEU A 307 15.32 -12.20 -32.74
CA LEU A 307 15.06 -11.33 -31.60
C LEU A 307 15.71 -11.94 -30.35
N GLN A 308 16.60 -11.19 -29.71
CA GLN A 308 17.15 -11.56 -28.40
C GLN A 308 16.51 -10.69 -27.32
N VAL A 309 16.04 -11.34 -26.26
CA VAL A 309 15.51 -10.66 -25.06
C VAL A 309 16.60 -10.72 -23.98
N ILE A 310 17.34 -9.63 -23.82
CA ILE A 310 18.35 -9.53 -22.77
C ILE A 310 17.65 -9.06 -21.50
N HIS A 311 17.52 -9.95 -20.52
CA HIS A 311 17.02 -9.61 -19.19
C HIS A 311 18.17 -9.04 -18.36
N THR A 312 18.08 -7.78 -17.95
CA THR A 312 18.99 -7.23 -16.95
C THR A 312 18.25 -7.09 -15.62
N GLN A 313 18.51 -8.02 -14.69
CA GLN A 313 18.40 -7.71 -13.26
C GLN A 313 19.79 -7.26 -12.83
N ARG A 314 20.00 -5.95 -12.76
CA ARG A 314 21.20 -5.41 -12.13
C ARG A 314 20.79 -4.96 -10.73
N GLU A 315 21.40 -5.55 -9.71
CA GLU A 315 21.57 -4.84 -8.45
C GLU A 315 22.32 -3.54 -8.78
N LEU A 316 21.70 -2.40 -8.49
CA LEU A 316 22.32 -1.08 -8.61
C LEU A 316 23.22 -0.80 -7.41
#